data_AF-A0ABD3GZN9-F1
#
_entry.id   AF-A0ABD3GZN9-F1
#
_cell.length_a   1.000
_cell.length_b   1.000
_cell.length_c   1.000
_cell.angle_alpha   90.00
_cell.angle_beta   90.00
_cell.angle_gamma   90.00
#
_symmetry.space_group_name_H-M   'P 1'
#
loop_
_entity.id
_entity.type
_entity.pdbx_description
1 polymer ?
#
loop_
_entity_poly.entity_id
_entity_poly.type
_entity_poly.pdbx_seq_one_letter_code
_entity_poly.pdbx_strand_id
1 'polypeptide(L)'
;MFLRSKSASSRTCASVEKCLEAIRLAFVAMASQQKRMKTLAREHAQTVSRQTSEVQQTTTQIRTRNVAASATTQTRTRNVAASATTKAPAKATTKAPAKPVEPKPRKPRRVAEKLFDVSITISISGTDIKGEAFDKMAIFLENRAEMGVLGLERGDSHLQLHIQGMMRISTSSACALKTEIRDIIGWDDGEPLGASICVKSLKYKGLHTVIGLIGYCLKDEGQGHFRFYSKNASNDQKEEGRRMHAIYGASEYKNRLELNSANVLGRALQFRKYRVKNPTSITFRRCVREMFYSGHYMPAFRWLTNAKISRLRAERIWRVCTTPQSIEMPDVDHILFGIETPARYFEEPRTVKEESEESEPPTEVKEDALPDEDENTPIPVVNLERPEGSGADLERVQEALLHAGFAVGRKTTKEMENSNVLPEYIRLWR
;
A
#
# COMPACT_ATOMS: atom_id res chain seq x y z
N MET A 1 -42.31 -28.39 -54.51
CA MET A 1 -41.41 -29.06 -53.53
C MET A 1 -39.98 -28.69 -53.90
N PHE A 2 -39.20 -28.22 -52.92
CA PHE A 2 -37.76 -27.89 -52.96
C PHE A 2 -37.27 -26.73 -53.85
N LEU A 3 -37.12 -25.54 -53.25
CA LEU A 3 -36.18 -24.50 -53.69
C LEU A 3 -34.88 -24.63 -52.88
N ARG A 4 -33.76 -24.82 -53.58
CA ARG A 4 -32.40 -24.80 -53.04
C ARG A 4 -31.98 -23.35 -52.79
N SER A 5 -31.62 -23.01 -51.55
CA SER A 5 -30.80 -21.82 -51.27
C SER A 5 -29.33 -22.24 -51.17
N LYS A 6 -28.46 -21.54 -51.91
CA LYS A 6 -27.01 -21.62 -51.77
C LYS A 6 -26.47 -20.20 -51.63
N SER A 7 -25.38 -20.13 -50.88
CA SER A 7 -24.37 -19.06 -50.81
C SER A 7 -24.66 -17.84 -49.92
N ALA A 8 -24.24 -17.95 -48.65
CA ALA A 8 -23.91 -16.80 -47.79
C ALA A 8 -22.83 -17.16 -46.75
N SER A 9 -21.82 -17.95 -47.13
CA SER A 9 -20.82 -18.49 -46.18
C SER A 9 -19.38 -17.98 -46.37
N SER A 10 -19.11 -17.09 -47.34
CA SER A 10 -17.72 -16.69 -47.63
C SER A 10 -17.24 -15.38 -46.98
N ARG A 11 -18.14 -14.52 -46.48
CA ARG A 11 -17.75 -13.21 -45.90
C ARG A 11 -17.44 -13.23 -44.41
N THR A 12 -17.88 -14.25 -43.67
CA THR A 12 -17.63 -14.37 -42.23
C THR A 12 -16.24 -14.92 -41.91
N CYS A 13 -15.63 -15.71 -42.80
CA CYS A 13 -14.32 -16.32 -42.56
C CYS A 13 -13.16 -15.31 -42.57
N ALA A 14 -13.17 -14.36 -43.52
CA ALA A 14 -12.09 -13.36 -43.65
C ALA A 14 -12.00 -12.36 -42.46
N SER A 15 -13.09 -12.20 -41.69
CA SER A 15 -13.09 -11.34 -40.49
C SER A 15 -12.42 -12.03 -39.30
N VAL A 16 -12.58 -13.34 -39.18
CA VAL A 16 -12.01 -14.13 -38.08
C VAL A 16 -10.49 -14.23 -38.22
N GLU A 17 -9.97 -14.45 -39.42
CA GLU A 17 -8.52 -14.50 -39.67
C GLU A 17 -7.83 -13.18 -39.34
N LYS A 18 -8.41 -12.04 -39.71
CA LYS A 18 -7.87 -10.71 -39.37
C LYS A 18 -7.85 -10.47 -37.85
N CYS A 19 -8.89 -10.92 -37.14
CA CYS A 19 -8.93 -10.85 -35.68
C CYS A 19 -7.85 -11.73 -35.02
N LEU A 20 -7.65 -12.96 -35.52
CA LEU A 20 -6.63 -13.87 -35.00
C LEU A 20 -5.21 -13.32 -35.25
N GLU A 21 -4.98 -12.70 -36.41
CA GLU A 21 -3.69 -12.10 -36.73
C GLU A 21 -3.40 -10.87 -35.86
N ALA A 22 -4.40 -10.01 -35.61
CA ALA A 22 -4.25 -8.89 -34.68
C ALA A 22 -3.93 -9.36 -33.25
N ILE A 23 -4.55 -10.46 -32.80
CA ILE A 23 -4.26 -11.07 -31.49
C ILE A 23 -2.81 -11.60 -31.46
N ARG A 24 -2.35 -12.29 -32.49
CA ARG A 24 -0.97 -12.79 -32.59
C ARG A 24 0.05 -11.66 -32.52
N LEU A 25 -0.15 -10.58 -33.30
CA LEU A 25 0.73 -9.41 -33.27
C LEU A 25 0.77 -8.75 -31.89
N ALA A 26 -0.38 -8.67 -31.20
CA ALA A 26 -0.42 -8.16 -29.83
C ALA A 26 0.39 -9.03 -28.84
N PHE A 27 0.33 -10.36 -28.96
CA PHE A 27 1.14 -11.27 -28.14
C PHE A 27 2.64 -11.10 -28.39
N VAL A 28 3.06 -10.95 -29.66
CA VAL A 28 4.47 -10.70 -30.01
C VAL A 28 4.95 -9.36 -29.43
N ALA A 29 4.13 -8.31 -29.54
CA ALA A 29 4.44 -7.00 -28.96
C ALA A 29 4.58 -7.06 -27.43
N MET A 30 3.67 -7.77 -26.74
CA MET A 30 3.73 -7.96 -25.29
C MET A 30 4.97 -8.76 -24.86
N ALA A 31 5.33 -9.82 -25.59
CA ALA A 31 6.54 -10.60 -25.30
C ALA A 31 7.82 -9.76 -25.48
N SER A 32 7.88 -8.94 -26.54
CA SER A 32 8.97 -7.99 -26.78
C SER A 32 9.08 -6.96 -25.63
N GLN A 33 7.94 -6.41 -25.20
CA GLN A 33 7.89 -5.47 -24.08
C GLN A 33 8.34 -6.11 -22.76
N GLN A 34 7.93 -7.35 -22.48
CA GLN A 34 8.40 -8.10 -21.31
C GLN A 34 9.91 -8.34 -21.34
N LYS A 35 10.47 -8.69 -22.51
CA LYS A 35 11.92 -8.85 -22.69
C LYS A 35 12.65 -7.54 -22.39
N ARG A 36 12.16 -6.41 -22.92
CA ARG A 36 12.72 -5.07 -22.66
C ARG A 36 12.68 -4.70 -21.18
N MET A 37 11.56 -4.96 -20.50
CA MET A 37 11.42 -4.70 -19.06
C MET A 37 12.38 -5.55 -18.22
N LYS A 38 12.60 -6.82 -18.59
CA LYS A 38 13.60 -7.68 -17.92
C LYS A 38 15.03 -7.16 -18.11
N THR A 39 15.37 -6.66 -19.29
CA THR A 39 16.68 -6.04 -19.54
C THR A 39 16.87 -4.78 -18.69
N LEU A 40 15.91 -3.86 -18.69
CA LEU A 40 15.95 -2.65 -17.88
C LEU A 40 16.05 -2.95 -16.38
N ALA A 41 15.35 -3.97 -15.89
CA ALA A 41 15.43 -4.40 -14.50
C ALA A 41 16.84 -4.91 -14.13
N ARG A 42 17.50 -5.63 -15.05
CA ARG A 42 18.89 -6.09 -14.86
C ARG A 42 19.88 -4.93 -14.84
N GLU A 43 19.75 -3.98 -15.76
CA GLU A 43 20.59 -2.78 -15.81
C GLU A 43 20.43 -1.91 -14.56
N HIS A 44 19.19 -1.74 -14.08
CA HIS A 44 18.92 -1.04 -12.83
C HIS A 44 19.53 -1.77 -11.62
N ALA A 45 19.40 -3.09 -11.55
CA ALA A 45 20.02 -3.89 -10.47
C ALA A 45 21.56 -3.77 -10.47
N GLN A 46 22.20 -3.77 -11.64
CA GLN A 46 23.64 -3.54 -11.76
C GLN A 46 24.04 -2.14 -11.30
N THR A 47 23.25 -1.12 -11.67
CA THR A 47 23.48 0.28 -11.25
C THR A 47 23.39 0.43 -9.73
N VAL A 48 22.35 -0.13 -9.11
CA VAL A 48 22.17 -0.11 -7.65
C VAL A 48 23.31 -0.86 -6.94
N SER A 49 23.75 -2.01 -7.47
CA SER A 49 24.89 -2.75 -6.91
C SER A 49 26.16 -1.90 -6.92
N ARG A 50 26.44 -1.20 -8.02
CA ARG A 50 27.61 -0.32 -8.15
C ARG A 50 27.57 0.84 -7.15
N GLN A 51 26.43 1.54 -7.06
CA GLN A 51 26.25 2.62 -6.09
C GLN A 51 26.41 2.13 -4.64
N THR A 52 25.91 0.92 -4.33
CA THR A 52 26.05 0.33 -2.99
C THR A 52 27.51 0.06 -2.66
N SER A 53 28.30 -0.47 -3.61
CA SER A 53 29.74 -0.67 -3.42
C SER A 53 30.50 0.65 -3.21
N GLU A 54 30.16 1.71 -3.95
CA GLU A 54 30.77 3.04 -3.81
C GLU A 54 30.48 3.66 -2.42
N VAL A 55 29.25 3.51 -1.91
CA VAL A 55 28.87 3.95 -0.55
C VAL A 55 29.61 3.16 0.53
N GLN A 56 29.75 1.83 0.36
CA GLN A 56 30.48 0.98 1.30
C GLN A 56 31.97 1.35 1.38
N GLN A 57 32.61 1.62 0.23
CA GLN A 57 34.00 2.09 0.19
C GLN A 57 34.16 3.44 0.90
N THR A 58 33.27 4.39 0.60
CA THR A 58 33.29 5.72 1.22
C THR A 58 33.09 5.65 2.74
N THR A 59 32.17 4.81 3.21
CA THR A 59 31.91 4.58 4.64
C THR A 59 33.13 3.99 5.34
N THR A 60 33.82 3.06 4.69
CA THR A 60 35.05 2.43 5.21
C THR A 60 36.19 3.44 5.34
N GLN A 61 36.34 4.35 4.36
CA GLN A 61 37.32 5.44 4.40
C GLN A 61 37.03 6.46 5.52
N ILE A 62 35.76 6.81 5.75
CA ILE A 62 35.39 7.71 6.85
C ILE A 62 35.68 7.05 8.20
N ARG A 63 35.34 5.76 8.35
CA ARG A 63 35.59 5.03 9.60
C ARG A 63 37.07 4.94 9.93
N THR A 64 37.93 4.66 8.96
CA THR A 64 39.39 4.62 9.14
C THR A 64 39.96 5.98 9.51
N ARG A 65 39.48 7.08 8.92
CA ARG A 65 39.89 8.45 9.30
C ARG A 65 39.49 8.81 10.73
N ASN A 66 38.29 8.46 11.17
CA ASN A 66 37.81 8.78 12.51
C ASN A 66 38.56 8.01 13.61
N VAL A 67 38.90 6.75 13.36
CA VAL A 67 39.71 5.95 14.29
C VAL A 67 41.11 6.55 14.46
N ALA A 68 41.72 7.04 13.37
CA ALA A 68 43.01 7.73 13.45
C ALA A 68 42.92 9.04 14.25
N ALA A 69 41.85 9.82 14.11
CA ALA A 69 41.66 11.07 14.85
C ALA A 69 41.42 10.86 16.36
N SER A 70 40.69 9.80 16.74
CA SER A 70 40.45 9.48 18.16
C SER A 70 41.71 9.00 18.89
N ALA A 71 42.63 8.30 18.21
CA ALA A 71 43.91 7.89 18.77
C ALA A 71 44.78 9.10 19.18
N THR A 72 44.71 10.22 18.44
CA THR A 72 45.48 11.44 18.72
C THR A 72 44.94 12.22 19.93
N THR A 73 43.68 12.04 20.31
CA THR A 73 43.01 12.85 21.34
C THR A 73 43.13 12.23 22.75
N GLN A 74 43.23 10.90 22.86
CA GLN A 74 43.39 10.21 24.15
C GLN A 74 44.74 10.44 24.83
N THR A 75 45.77 10.87 24.10
CA THR A 75 47.09 11.17 24.67
C THR A 75 47.11 12.50 25.44
N ARG A 76 46.13 13.39 25.22
CA ARG A 76 46.15 14.77 25.78
C ARG A 76 45.35 14.95 27.09
N THR A 77 44.43 14.05 27.42
CA THR A 77 43.53 14.18 28.58
C THR A 77 43.98 13.42 29.85
N ARG A 78 45.09 12.67 29.80
CA ARG A 78 45.59 11.92 30.97
C ARG A 78 46.36 12.75 32.01
N ASN A 79 46.61 14.04 31.78
CA ASN A 79 47.49 14.86 32.63
C ASN A 79 46.79 15.88 33.57
N VAL A 80 45.45 15.94 33.67
CA VAL A 80 44.78 17.08 34.35
C VAL A 80 43.97 16.70 35.61
N ALA A 81 43.82 15.43 35.98
CA ALA A 81 42.95 15.03 37.10
C ALA A 81 43.73 14.61 38.36
N ALA A 82 44.39 15.55 39.03
CA ALA A 82 44.93 15.33 40.38
C ALA A 82 44.98 16.63 41.21
N SER A 83 43.87 17.02 41.85
CA SER A 83 43.85 17.75 43.13
C SER A 83 42.45 18.21 43.52
N ALA A 84 41.97 17.75 44.68
CA ALA A 84 41.45 18.59 45.76
C ALA A 84 40.58 17.76 46.73
N THR A 85 41.08 17.60 47.96
CA THR A 85 40.40 17.01 49.11
C THR A 85 40.41 18.08 50.22
N THR A 86 39.27 18.39 50.84
CA THR A 86 39.25 19.03 52.18
C THR A 86 37.94 18.76 52.95
N LYS A 87 38.11 18.57 54.27
CA LYS A 87 37.14 18.14 55.31
C LYS A 87 36.51 19.31 56.08
N ALA A 88 35.23 19.15 56.49
CA ALA A 88 34.56 19.43 57.80
C ALA A 88 34.65 20.87 58.44
N PRO A 89 33.83 21.30 59.47
CA PRO A 89 33.04 20.53 60.44
C PRO A 89 31.65 21.09 60.89
N ALA A 90 31.05 20.42 61.88
CA ALA A 90 29.71 20.58 62.46
C ALA A 90 29.57 21.70 63.53
N LYS A 91 28.32 22.14 63.80
CA LYS A 91 27.93 22.83 65.05
C LYS A 91 26.42 22.71 65.36
N ALA A 92 26.08 22.72 66.65
CA ALA A 92 24.81 22.29 67.26
C ALA A 92 23.96 23.43 67.88
N THR A 93 22.71 23.06 68.25
CA THR A 93 21.74 23.67 69.24
C THR A 93 21.09 25.01 68.87
N THR A 94 19.81 25.35 69.15
CA THR A 94 18.94 25.20 70.35
C THR A 94 17.42 25.22 70.00
N LYS A 95 16.57 24.66 70.88
CA LYS A 95 15.08 24.64 70.82
C LYS A 95 14.46 25.92 71.44
N ALA A 96 13.37 26.42 70.85
CA ALA A 96 12.47 27.44 71.41
C ALA A 96 10.98 27.08 71.16
N PRO A 97 10.02 27.56 71.98
CA PRO A 97 8.70 26.95 72.14
C PRO A 97 7.67 27.36 71.08
N ALA A 98 6.65 26.50 70.94
CA ALA A 98 5.67 26.44 69.86
C ALA A 98 4.70 27.64 69.82
N LYS A 99 4.65 28.30 68.66
CA LYS A 99 3.55 29.20 68.24
C LYS A 99 2.42 28.40 67.57
N PRO A 100 1.17 28.92 67.56
CA PRO A 100 0.02 28.25 66.96
C PRO A 100 0.25 28.00 65.47
N VAL A 101 0.00 26.76 65.01
CA VAL A 101 0.26 26.31 63.64
C VAL A 101 -0.84 26.84 62.73
N GLU A 102 -0.56 27.97 62.09
CA GLU A 102 -1.21 28.34 60.82
C GLU A 102 -1.09 27.17 59.83
N PRO A 103 -2.16 26.80 59.09
CA PRO A 103 -2.10 25.71 58.12
C PRO A 103 -1.08 26.07 57.04
N LYS A 104 0.13 25.52 57.20
CA LYS A 104 1.21 25.71 56.22
C LYS A 104 0.67 25.33 54.84
N PRO A 105 0.81 26.20 53.83
CA PRO A 105 0.45 25.85 52.47
C PRO A 105 1.17 24.54 52.13
N ARG A 106 0.40 23.49 51.83
CA ARG A 106 0.96 22.21 51.41
C ARG A 106 1.86 22.51 50.23
N LYS A 107 3.18 22.37 50.41
CA LYS A 107 4.13 22.51 49.31
C LYS A 107 3.61 21.62 48.17
N PRO A 108 3.46 22.14 46.94
CA PRO A 108 3.03 21.34 45.82
C PRO A 108 3.94 20.12 45.75
N ARG A 109 3.36 18.94 45.94
CA ARG A 109 4.10 17.68 45.88
C ARG A 109 4.56 17.58 44.43
N ARG A 110 5.83 17.91 44.16
CA ARG A 110 6.43 17.78 42.83
C ARG A 110 6.22 16.34 42.40
N VAL A 111 5.30 16.13 41.45
CA VAL A 111 5.10 14.81 40.86
C VAL A 111 6.37 14.55 40.06
N ALA A 112 7.16 13.57 40.49
CA ALA A 112 8.40 13.24 39.82
C ALA A 112 8.07 12.80 38.39
N GLU A 113 8.59 13.52 37.40
CA GLU A 113 8.49 13.07 36.01
C GLU A 113 9.28 11.77 35.85
N LYS A 114 8.76 10.87 35.01
CA LYS A 114 9.41 9.63 34.64
C LYS A 114 9.50 9.55 33.13
N LEU A 115 10.54 8.87 32.65
CA LEU A 115 10.71 8.59 31.24
C LEU A 115 9.79 7.44 30.82
N PHE A 116 8.99 7.65 29.77
CA PHE A 116 8.07 6.67 29.22
C PHE A 116 8.26 6.51 27.72
N ASP A 117 8.16 5.27 27.26
CA ASP A 117 7.96 4.96 25.83
C ASP A 117 6.47 4.78 25.57
N VAL A 118 5.91 5.62 24.71
CA VAL A 118 4.47 5.69 24.43
C VAL A 118 4.18 5.63 22.93
N SER A 119 3.04 5.03 22.60
CA SER A 119 2.37 5.16 21.32
C SER A 119 1.32 6.27 21.43
N ILE A 120 1.26 7.11 20.40
CA ILE A 120 0.29 8.19 20.28
C ILE A 120 -0.51 7.98 19.01
N THR A 121 -1.83 8.16 19.09
CA THR A 121 -2.74 8.19 17.95
C THR A 121 -3.65 9.40 18.09
N ILE A 122 -3.71 10.26 17.08
CA ILE A 122 -4.58 11.44 17.04
C ILE A 122 -5.46 11.35 15.80
N SER A 123 -6.77 11.23 16.00
CA SER A 123 -7.74 10.99 14.93
C SER A 123 -9.01 11.82 15.12
N ILE A 124 -9.75 12.06 14.04
CA ILE A 124 -11.09 12.66 14.08
C ILE A 124 -12.05 11.73 13.36
N SER A 125 -13.10 11.26 14.04
CA SER A 125 -14.10 10.40 13.42
C SER A 125 -14.83 11.13 12.29
N GLY A 126 -14.89 10.50 11.12
CA GLY A 126 -15.65 11.02 9.98
C GLY A 126 -14.87 11.96 9.05
N THR A 127 -13.67 12.40 9.42
CA THR A 127 -12.89 13.35 8.63
C THR A 127 -11.39 13.15 8.76
N ASP A 128 -10.63 13.68 7.81
CA ASP A 128 -9.17 13.66 7.83
C ASP A 128 -8.65 14.68 8.86
N ILE A 129 -7.60 14.32 9.60
CA ILE A 129 -6.87 15.29 10.43
C ILE A 129 -6.20 16.34 9.53
N LYS A 130 -6.25 17.61 9.94
CA LYS A 130 -5.61 18.71 9.21
C LYS A 130 -4.09 18.58 9.29
N GLY A 131 -3.40 18.87 8.18
CA GLY A 131 -1.93 18.83 8.11
C GLY A 131 -1.22 19.71 9.15
N GLU A 132 -1.81 20.86 9.50
CA GLU A 132 -1.29 21.77 10.53
C GLU A 132 -1.12 21.09 11.91
N ALA A 133 -2.00 20.15 12.26
CA ALA A 133 -1.86 19.41 13.52
C ALA A 133 -0.63 18.49 13.49
N PHE A 134 -0.26 17.93 12.33
CA PHE A 134 0.96 17.17 12.17
C PHE A 134 2.20 18.05 12.37
N ASP A 135 2.19 19.26 11.79
CA ASP A 135 3.30 20.20 11.89
C ASP A 135 3.50 20.68 13.35
N LYS A 136 2.41 20.99 14.06
CA LYS A 136 2.44 21.31 15.51
C LYS A 136 2.99 20.15 16.34
N MET A 137 2.59 18.92 16.02
CA MET A 137 3.10 17.73 16.71
C MET A 137 4.58 17.46 16.43
N ALA A 138 5.07 17.75 15.22
CA ALA A 138 6.49 17.64 14.88
C ALA A 138 7.34 18.63 15.72
N ILE A 139 6.88 19.88 15.85
CA ILE A 139 7.52 20.89 16.72
C ILE A 139 7.51 20.45 18.19
N PHE A 140 6.39 19.92 18.67
CA PHE A 140 6.30 19.40 20.03
C PHE A 140 7.27 18.24 20.27
N LEU A 141 7.38 17.30 19.32
CA LEU A 141 8.32 16.20 19.38
C LEU A 141 9.77 16.73 19.45
N GLU A 142 10.09 17.73 18.63
CA GLU A 142 11.42 18.39 18.60
C GLU A 142 11.78 19.09 19.91
N ASN A 143 10.80 19.64 20.62
CA ASN A 143 11.08 20.37 21.86
C ASN A 143 10.99 19.50 23.12
N ARG A 144 10.14 18.47 23.13
CA ARG A 144 9.73 17.77 24.36
C ARG A 144 10.21 16.33 24.49
N ALA A 145 10.37 15.61 23.38
CA ALA A 145 10.72 14.19 23.41
C ALA A 145 12.24 13.98 23.39
N GLU A 146 12.73 12.91 24.03
CA GLU A 146 14.13 12.48 23.87
C GLU A 146 14.35 11.82 22.50
N MET A 147 13.35 11.07 22.06
CA MET A 147 13.30 10.36 20.78
C MET A 147 11.85 10.27 20.34
N GLY A 148 11.60 10.31 19.03
CA GLY A 148 10.29 9.94 18.54
C GLY A 148 10.14 9.99 17.03
N VAL A 149 9.03 9.45 16.56
CA VAL A 149 8.61 9.52 15.17
C VAL A 149 7.12 9.81 15.09
N LEU A 150 6.72 10.46 14.01
CA LEU A 150 5.33 10.71 13.64
C LEU A 150 5.15 10.31 12.18
N GLY A 151 4.06 9.60 11.89
CA GLY A 151 3.59 9.28 10.55
C GLY A 151 2.16 9.74 10.37
N LEU A 152 1.85 10.33 9.22
CA LEU A 152 0.48 10.56 8.79
C LEU A 152 0.03 9.33 7.99
N GLU A 153 -0.95 8.61 8.52
CA GLU A 153 -1.43 7.36 7.93
C GLU A 153 -2.95 7.35 7.74
N ARG A 154 -3.44 6.58 6.77
CA ARG A 154 -4.88 6.31 6.64
C ARG A 154 -5.24 5.06 7.43
N GLY A 155 -6.25 5.15 8.30
CA GLY A 155 -6.71 4.00 9.08
C GLY A 155 -7.38 2.94 8.21
N ASP A 156 -7.16 1.66 8.50
CA ASP A 156 -7.64 0.55 7.65
C ASP A 156 -9.16 0.52 7.47
N SER A 157 -9.92 0.83 8.53
CA SER A 157 -11.39 0.69 8.54
C SER A 157 -12.13 1.85 7.86
N HIS A 158 -11.74 3.08 8.21
CA HIS A 158 -12.45 4.31 7.81
C HIS A 158 -11.69 5.13 6.77
N LEU A 159 -10.46 4.73 6.44
CA LEU A 159 -9.56 5.40 5.48
C LEU A 159 -9.31 6.87 5.81
N GLN A 160 -9.57 7.33 7.03
CA GLN A 160 -9.33 8.71 7.46
C GLN A 160 -7.86 8.91 7.83
N LEU A 161 -7.33 10.09 7.48
CA LEU A 161 -6.00 10.51 7.91
C LEU A 161 -5.99 10.74 9.41
N HIS A 162 -5.00 10.14 10.06
CA HIS A 162 -4.73 10.32 11.47
C HIS A 162 -3.22 10.35 11.69
N ILE A 163 -2.80 10.94 12.80
CA ILE A 163 -1.39 10.98 13.20
C ILE A 163 -1.14 9.75 14.05
N GLN A 164 -0.14 8.97 13.66
CA GLN A 164 0.38 7.87 14.44
C GLN A 164 1.80 8.20 14.87
N GLY A 165 2.14 7.91 16.12
CA GLY A 165 3.43 8.28 16.67
C GLY A 165 3.98 7.34 17.72
N MET A 166 5.29 7.44 17.90
CA MET A 166 6.02 6.85 19.00
C MET A 166 6.90 7.91 19.62
N MET A 167 6.90 8.00 20.95
CA MET A 167 7.73 8.95 21.68
C MET A 167 8.35 8.29 22.90
N ARG A 168 9.62 8.62 23.15
CA ARG A 168 10.27 8.51 24.45
C ARG A 168 10.27 9.88 25.09
N ILE A 169 9.55 10.04 26.19
CA ILE A 169 9.24 11.35 26.77
C ILE A 169 9.16 11.30 28.29
N SER A 170 9.68 12.34 28.94
CA SER A 170 9.52 12.54 30.39
C SER A 170 8.15 13.16 30.66
N THR A 171 7.28 12.49 31.41
CA THR A 171 5.98 13.05 31.83
C THR A 171 5.57 12.49 33.19
N SER A 172 4.53 13.04 33.79
CA SER A 172 3.98 12.55 35.06
C SER A 172 2.97 11.41 34.87
N SER A 173 2.21 11.43 33.78
CA SER A 173 1.18 10.44 33.45
C SER A 173 0.76 10.53 31.98
N ALA A 174 0.12 9.47 31.46
CA ALA A 174 -0.47 9.49 30.13
C ALA A 174 -1.59 10.55 29.98
N CYS A 175 -2.30 10.85 31.07
CA CYS A 175 -3.34 11.89 31.09
C CYS A 175 -2.73 13.29 30.93
N ALA A 176 -1.66 13.58 31.68
CA ALA A 176 -0.93 14.84 31.56
C ALA A 176 -0.40 15.05 30.15
N LEU A 177 0.25 14.02 29.58
CA LEU A 177 0.73 14.08 28.19
C LEU A 177 -0.40 14.28 27.18
N LYS A 178 -1.56 13.62 27.38
CA LYS A 178 -2.72 13.83 26.51
C LYS A 178 -3.23 15.27 26.57
N THR A 179 -3.26 15.89 27.75
CA THR A 179 -3.61 17.31 27.91
C THR A 179 -2.59 18.21 27.20
N GLU A 180 -1.29 18.00 27.40
CA GLU A 180 -0.23 18.76 26.71
C GLU A 180 -0.39 18.67 25.18
N ILE A 181 -0.66 17.47 24.66
CA ILE A 181 -0.89 17.26 23.21
C ILE A 181 -2.13 18.03 22.73
N ARG A 182 -3.22 18.00 23.49
CA ARG A 182 -4.46 18.70 23.15
C ARG A 182 -4.22 20.21 23.02
N ASP A 183 -3.49 20.79 23.97
CA ASP A 183 -3.19 22.21 23.99
C ASP A 183 -2.30 22.58 22.78
N ILE A 184 -1.28 21.78 22.50
CA ILE A 184 -0.36 22.00 21.37
C ILE A 184 -1.07 22.01 20.02
N ILE A 185 -2.05 21.13 19.81
CA ILE A 185 -2.77 21.06 18.53
C ILE A 185 -3.91 22.10 18.43
N GLY A 186 -4.18 22.85 19.50
CA GLY A 186 -5.20 23.91 19.56
C GLY A 186 -6.62 23.36 19.71
N TRP A 187 -6.80 22.33 20.53
CA TRP A 187 -8.11 21.75 20.88
C TRP A 187 -8.54 22.08 22.33
N ASP A 188 -7.89 23.07 22.92
CA ASP A 188 -8.17 23.66 24.23
C ASP A 188 -9.53 24.39 24.25
N ASP A 189 -9.83 25.18 23.22
CA ASP A 189 -11.09 25.93 23.09
C ASP A 189 -12.29 25.07 22.63
N GLY A 190 -12.04 23.80 22.31
CA GLY A 190 -13.07 22.85 21.87
C GLY A 190 -12.51 21.76 20.97
N GLU A 191 -12.50 20.52 21.47
CA GLU A 191 -12.12 19.35 20.70
C GLU A 191 -13.15 19.11 19.57
N PRO A 192 -12.73 18.96 18.29
CA PRO A 192 -13.65 18.69 17.19
C PRO A 192 -14.53 17.47 17.49
N LEU A 193 -15.78 17.49 17.02
CA LEU A 193 -16.69 16.37 17.27
C LEU A 193 -16.08 15.05 16.76
N GLY A 194 -15.99 14.06 17.64
CA GLY A 194 -15.43 12.75 17.32
C GLY A 194 -13.89 12.71 17.28
N ALA A 195 -13.20 13.77 17.69
CA ALA A 195 -11.77 13.75 17.89
C ALA A 195 -11.37 12.87 19.08
N SER A 196 -10.17 12.30 18.97
CA SER A 196 -9.62 11.39 19.97
C SER A 196 -8.10 11.43 19.94
N ILE A 197 -7.51 11.71 21.10
CA ILE A 197 -6.09 11.49 21.39
C ILE A 197 -5.98 10.23 22.25
N CYS A 198 -5.25 9.23 21.76
CA CYS A 198 -4.93 8.00 22.48
C CYS A 198 -3.44 7.98 22.81
N VAL A 199 -3.10 7.90 24.09
CA VAL A 199 -1.72 7.72 24.58
C VAL A 199 -1.65 6.40 25.32
N LYS A 200 -0.77 5.49 24.86
CA LYS A 200 -0.60 4.16 25.45
C LYS A 200 0.87 3.88 25.69
N SER A 201 1.23 3.46 26.91
CA SER A 201 2.57 2.94 27.17
C SER A 201 2.85 1.69 26.34
N LEU A 202 4.06 1.58 25.83
CA LEU A 202 4.48 0.41 25.05
C LEU A 202 4.56 -0.83 25.94
N LYS A 203 4.05 -1.96 25.43
CA LYS A 203 4.02 -3.24 26.14
C LYS A 203 5.24 -4.12 25.85
N TYR A 204 6.10 -3.69 24.93
CA TYR A 204 7.28 -4.41 24.43
C TYR A 204 6.97 -5.81 23.90
N LYS A 205 5.85 -5.96 23.19
CA LYS A 205 5.42 -7.23 22.57
C LYS A 205 5.01 -7.01 21.11
N GLY A 206 5.55 -7.82 20.21
CA GLY A 206 5.29 -7.72 18.77
C GLY A 206 5.56 -6.30 18.25
N LEU A 207 4.57 -5.71 17.57
CA LEU A 207 4.64 -4.33 17.12
C LEU A 207 4.72 -3.30 18.24
N HIS A 208 4.22 -3.59 19.46
CA HIS A 208 4.18 -2.63 20.57
C HIS A 208 5.54 -2.43 21.26
N THR A 209 6.61 -2.35 20.47
CA THR A 209 7.98 -2.00 20.87
C THR A 209 8.36 -0.66 20.23
N VAL A 210 9.45 -0.03 20.68
CA VAL A 210 9.96 1.22 20.08
C VAL A 210 10.21 1.03 18.57
N ILE A 211 10.97 -0.01 18.22
CA ILE A 211 11.32 -0.32 16.82
C ILE A 211 10.10 -0.72 16.00
N GLY A 212 9.21 -1.56 16.56
CA GLY A 212 7.98 -1.97 15.90
C GLY A 212 7.06 -0.79 15.58
N LEU A 213 6.90 0.15 16.51
CA LEU A 213 6.10 1.35 16.27
C LEU A 213 6.78 2.31 15.27
N ILE A 214 8.11 2.37 15.22
CA ILE A 214 8.81 3.13 14.16
C ILE A 214 8.43 2.57 12.79
N GLY A 215 8.50 1.25 12.64
CA GLY A 215 8.05 0.57 11.43
C GLY A 215 6.59 0.82 11.09
N TYR A 216 5.72 0.78 12.10
CA TYR A 216 4.30 1.05 11.93
C TYR A 216 4.04 2.47 11.42
N CYS A 217 4.74 3.48 11.94
CA CYS A 217 4.64 4.87 11.45
C CYS A 217 5.17 5.07 10.01
N LEU A 218 5.96 4.13 9.50
CA LEU A 218 6.53 4.13 8.15
C LEU A 218 5.70 3.31 7.14
N LYS A 219 4.62 2.64 7.56
CA LYS A 219 3.91 1.67 6.71
C LYS A 219 3.28 2.27 5.44
N ASP A 220 2.95 3.55 5.47
CA ASP A 220 2.37 4.29 4.35
C ASP A 220 3.43 4.99 3.49
N GLU A 221 4.72 4.69 3.66
CA GLU A 221 5.80 5.23 2.83
C GLU A 221 5.54 4.99 1.34
N GLY A 222 5.67 6.05 0.53
CA GLY A 222 5.38 6.03 -0.91
C GLY A 222 3.91 6.32 -1.29
N GLN A 223 3.02 6.52 -0.32
CA GLN A 223 1.65 7.00 -0.57
C GLN A 223 1.61 8.53 -0.71
N GLY A 224 0.65 9.06 -1.48
CA GLY A 224 0.55 10.52 -1.74
C GLY A 224 0.18 11.37 -0.51
N HIS A 225 -0.42 10.76 0.52
CA HIS A 225 -0.75 11.43 1.78
C HIS A 225 0.33 11.29 2.85
N PHE A 226 1.36 10.48 2.61
CA PHE A 226 2.35 10.14 3.61
C PHE A 226 3.17 11.37 4.01
N ARG A 227 3.23 11.62 5.32
CA ARG A 227 4.15 12.58 5.93
C ARG A 227 4.82 11.91 7.11
N PHE A 228 6.11 12.15 7.27
CA PHE A 228 6.90 11.53 8.32
C PHE A 228 7.86 12.54 8.95
N TYR A 229 7.92 12.53 10.28
CA TYR A 229 8.88 13.31 11.06
C TYR A 229 9.60 12.39 12.03
N SER A 230 10.88 12.64 12.27
CA SER A 230 11.71 11.80 13.13
C SER A 230 12.73 12.63 13.88
N LYS A 231 12.82 12.40 15.19
CA LYS A 231 13.85 12.93 16.08
C LYS A 231 14.61 11.78 16.72
N ASN A 232 15.93 11.80 16.60
CA ASN A 232 16.84 10.84 17.23
C ASN A 232 16.54 9.35 16.95
N ALA A 233 15.79 9.03 15.88
CA ALA A 233 15.66 7.66 15.38
C ALA A 233 16.66 7.44 14.24
N SER A 234 17.59 6.50 14.45
CA SER A 234 18.63 6.20 13.47
C SER A 234 18.04 5.52 12.23
N ASN A 235 18.78 5.56 11.12
CA ASN A 235 18.38 4.86 9.90
C ASN A 235 18.31 3.35 10.12
N ASP A 236 19.22 2.79 10.92
CA ASP A 236 19.21 1.37 11.28
C ASP A 236 17.92 0.99 12.03
N GLN A 237 17.46 1.85 12.96
CA GLN A 237 16.20 1.63 13.67
C GLN A 237 14.99 1.74 12.75
N LYS A 238 15.01 2.63 11.76
CA LYS A 238 13.94 2.76 10.77
C LYS A 238 13.87 1.53 9.87
N GLU A 239 15.02 1.05 9.40
CA GLU A 239 15.10 -0.14 8.55
C GLU A 239 14.67 -1.39 9.31
N GLU A 240 15.15 -1.57 10.54
CA GLU A 240 14.70 -2.67 11.40
C GLU A 240 13.21 -2.54 11.75
N GLY A 241 12.73 -1.31 11.93
CA GLY A 241 11.31 -1.03 12.10
C GLY A 241 10.49 -1.52 10.91
N ARG A 242 10.88 -1.19 9.68
CA ARG A 242 10.20 -1.68 8.46
C ARG A 242 10.15 -3.21 8.43
N ARG A 243 11.25 -3.90 8.76
CA ARG A 243 11.29 -5.37 8.85
C ARG A 243 10.34 -5.90 9.92
N MET A 244 10.37 -5.33 11.11
CA MET A 244 9.43 -5.69 12.18
C MET A 244 7.97 -5.48 11.78
N HIS A 245 7.67 -4.40 11.06
CA HIS A 245 6.33 -4.15 10.54
C HIS A 245 5.92 -5.17 9.48
N ALA A 246 6.82 -5.53 8.57
CA ALA A 246 6.58 -6.59 7.60
C ALA A 246 6.30 -7.94 8.27
N ILE A 247 6.95 -8.25 9.39
CA ILE A 247 6.79 -9.52 10.12
C ILE A 247 5.53 -9.53 11.02
N TYR A 248 5.30 -8.45 11.77
CA TYR A 248 4.29 -8.42 12.85
C TYR A 248 3.11 -7.49 12.58
N GLY A 249 3.28 -6.49 11.71
CA GLY A 249 2.24 -5.53 11.34
C GLY A 249 1.41 -5.98 10.16
N ALA A 250 2.04 -6.63 9.19
CA ALA A 250 1.35 -7.47 8.23
C ALA A 250 0.99 -8.79 8.92
N SER A 251 0.01 -8.78 9.82
CA SER A 251 -0.71 -10.03 10.00
C SER A 251 -1.43 -10.29 8.67
N GLU A 252 -0.85 -11.15 7.84
CA GLU A 252 -1.46 -11.55 6.56
C GLU A 252 -2.89 -12.09 6.76
N TYR A 253 -3.30 -12.39 8.00
CA TYR A 253 -4.61 -12.97 8.32
C TYR A 253 -5.52 -12.15 9.24
N LYS A 254 -5.03 -11.29 10.17
CA LYS A 254 -5.93 -10.65 11.17
C LYS A 254 -6.63 -9.37 10.72
N ASN A 255 -6.12 -8.68 9.68
CA ASN A 255 -6.67 -7.39 9.24
C ASN A 255 -7.14 -7.39 7.77
N ARG A 256 -7.18 -8.55 7.09
CA ARG A 256 -7.73 -8.54 5.72
C ARG A 256 -9.22 -8.22 5.80
N LEU A 257 -9.65 -7.21 5.07
CA LEU A 257 -11.05 -6.86 4.96
C LEU A 257 -11.76 -7.91 4.10
N GLU A 258 -12.74 -8.58 4.68
CA GLU A 258 -13.57 -9.54 3.97
C GLU A 258 -14.42 -8.84 2.90
N LEU A 259 -14.22 -9.23 1.65
CA LEU A 259 -15.03 -8.85 0.52
C LEU A 259 -16.15 -9.85 0.35
N ASN A 260 -17.35 -9.31 0.28
CA ASN A 260 -18.56 -10.07 0.22
C ASN A 260 -19.52 -9.44 -0.78
N SER A 261 -20.57 -10.15 -1.18
CA SER A 261 -21.51 -9.68 -2.21
C SER A 261 -22.12 -8.31 -1.91
N ALA A 262 -22.24 -7.93 -0.63
CA ALA A 262 -22.85 -6.68 -0.22
C ALA A 262 -21.86 -5.50 -0.21
N ASN A 263 -20.57 -5.74 0.06
CA ASN A 263 -19.58 -4.68 0.25
C ASN A 263 -18.54 -4.57 -0.88
N VAL A 264 -18.43 -5.59 -1.75
CA VAL A 264 -17.34 -5.68 -2.75
C VAL A 264 -17.32 -4.48 -3.68
N LEU A 265 -18.49 -4.00 -4.12
CA LEU A 265 -18.59 -2.84 -4.99
C LEU A 265 -18.14 -1.55 -4.30
N GLY A 266 -18.70 -1.26 -3.11
CA GLY A 266 -18.35 -0.06 -2.35
C GLY A 266 -16.87 -0.02 -1.97
N ARG A 267 -16.30 -1.16 -1.57
CA ARG A 267 -14.87 -1.28 -1.26
C ARG A 267 -13.99 -1.14 -2.50
N ALA A 268 -14.39 -1.68 -3.65
CA ALA A 268 -13.65 -1.49 -4.90
C ALA A 268 -13.67 -0.03 -5.39
N LEU A 269 -14.78 0.68 -5.21
CA LEU A 269 -14.86 2.12 -5.52
C LEU A 269 -13.95 2.94 -4.60
N GLN A 270 -13.94 2.64 -3.29
CA GLN A 270 -13.02 3.26 -2.34
C GLN A 270 -11.56 2.96 -2.70
N PHE A 271 -11.22 1.70 -2.97
CA PHE A 271 -9.88 1.29 -3.37
C PHE A 271 -9.43 2.00 -4.64
N ARG A 272 -10.29 2.05 -5.67
CA ARG A 272 -10.05 2.78 -6.91
C ARG A 272 -9.76 4.26 -6.66
N LYS A 273 -10.55 4.92 -5.80
CA LYS A 273 -10.40 6.35 -5.48
C LYS A 273 -9.10 6.65 -4.73
N TYR A 274 -8.72 5.80 -3.76
CA TYR A 274 -7.68 6.13 -2.79
C TYR A 274 -6.35 5.39 -2.98
N ARG A 275 -6.32 4.25 -3.69
CA ARG A 275 -5.13 3.40 -3.84
C ARG A 275 -4.65 3.27 -5.28
N VAL A 276 -5.49 3.53 -6.28
CA VAL A 276 -5.10 3.44 -7.70
C VAL A 276 -4.63 4.81 -8.19
N LYS A 277 -3.35 4.92 -8.59
CA LYS A 277 -2.76 6.18 -9.05
C LYS A 277 -3.50 6.82 -10.24
N ASN A 278 -4.07 5.99 -11.13
CA ASN A 278 -4.87 6.41 -12.29
C ASN A 278 -6.24 5.71 -12.28
N PRO A 279 -7.26 6.30 -11.63
CA PRO A 279 -8.54 5.63 -11.45
C PRO A 279 -9.29 5.44 -12.77
N THR A 280 -9.14 6.29 -13.78
CA THR A 280 -9.93 6.24 -15.03
C THR A 280 -9.71 4.97 -15.87
N SER A 281 -8.57 4.28 -15.72
CA SER A 281 -8.19 3.17 -16.62
C SER A 281 -8.39 1.76 -16.05
N ILE A 282 -8.92 1.59 -14.83
CA ILE A 282 -9.05 0.28 -14.20
C ILE A 282 -10.50 -0.22 -14.22
N THR A 283 -10.71 -1.43 -14.77
CA THR A 283 -12.02 -2.10 -14.72
C THR A 283 -12.31 -2.60 -13.30
N PHE A 284 -13.58 -2.80 -12.95
CA PHE A 284 -13.95 -3.35 -11.63
C PHE A 284 -13.25 -4.68 -11.33
N ARG A 285 -13.22 -5.60 -12.31
CA ARG A 285 -12.54 -6.91 -12.17
C ARG A 285 -11.06 -6.75 -11.85
N ARG A 286 -10.37 -5.86 -12.57
CA ARG A 286 -8.96 -5.56 -12.32
C ARG A 286 -8.77 -4.87 -10.97
N CYS A 287 -9.68 -3.99 -10.57
CA CYS A 287 -9.66 -3.37 -9.25
C CYS A 287 -9.75 -4.42 -8.13
N VAL A 288 -10.70 -5.36 -8.22
CA VAL A 288 -10.84 -6.45 -7.23
C VAL A 288 -9.61 -7.38 -7.24
N ARG A 289 -9.02 -7.65 -8.42
CA ARG A 289 -7.74 -8.37 -8.50
C ARG A 289 -6.65 -7.65 -7.70
N GLU A 290 -6.46 -6.34 -7.93
CA GLU A 290 -5.47 -5.55 -7.20
C GLU A 290 -5.76 -5.50 -5.70
N MET A 291 -7.04 -5.45 -5.30
CA MET A 291 -7.44 -5.54 -3.89
C MET A 291 -6.98 -6.86 -3.28
N PHE A 292 -7.23 -8.00 -3.92
CA PHE A 292 -6.77 -9.28 -3.43
C PHE A 292 -5.25 -9.41 -3.45
N TYR A 293 -4.61 -9.00 -4.55
CA TYR A 293 -3.16 -8.99 -4.72
C TYR A 293 -2.46 -8.18 -3.63
N SER A 294 -3.07 -7.07 -3.18
CA SER A 294 -2.53 -6.23 -2.10
C SER A 294 -2.41 -6.93 -0.75
N GLY A 295 -3.04 -8.10 -0.56
CA GLY A 295 -3.09 -8.79 0.72
C GLY A 295 -4.04 -8.15 1.74
N HIS A 296 -4.50 -6.91 1.54
CA HIS A 296 -5.41 -6.21 2.45
C HIS A 296 -6.87 -6.68 2.37
N TYR A 297 -7.24 -7.41 1.33
CA TYR A 297 -8.59 -7.91 1.13
C TYR A 297 -8.57 -9.43 0.93
N MET A 298 -9.64 -10.09 1.36
CA MET A 298 -9.86 -11.51 1.08
C MET A 298 -11.32 -11.78 0.77
N PRO A 299 -11.63 -12.83 -0.02
CA PRO A 299 -13.00 -13.31 -0.17
C PRO A 299 -13.57 -13.70 1.20
N ALA A 300 -14.78 -13.25 1.51
CA ALA A 300 -15.46 -13.64 2.74
C ALA A 300 -15.74 -15.14 2.74
N PHE A 301 -15.64 -15.78 3.91
CA PHE A 301 -15.89 -17.22 4.05
C PHE A 301 -17.29 -17.62 3.57
N ARG A 302 -18.27 -16.70 3.62
CA ARG A 302 -19.63 -16.95 3.12
C ARG A 302 -19.71 -17.20 1.60
N TRP A 303 -18.67 -16.88 0.83
CA TRP A 303 -18.58 -17.28 -0.57
C TRP A 303 -18.27 -18.78 -0.72
N LEU A 304 -17.74 -19.43 0.32
CA LEU A 304 -17.52 -20.88 0.41
C LEU A 304 -18.74 -21.63 0.94
N THR A 305 -19.60 -20.99 1.74
CA THR A 305 -20.72 -21.68 2.43
C THR A 305 -21.98 -21.85 1.58
N ASN A 306 -21.97 -21.42 0.32
CA ASN A 306 -23.06 -21.77 -0.60
C ASN A 306 -22.97 -23.27 -0.93
N ALA A 307 -24.07 -24.00 -0.70
CA ALA A 307 -24.17 -25.47 -0.79
C ALA A 307 -23.82 -26.09 -2.17
N LYS A 308 -23.38 -25.29 -3.15
CA LYS A 308 -23.03 -25.70 -4.51
C LYS A 308 -21.70 -25.09 -4.98
N ILE A 309 -20.72 -24.92 -4.08
CA ILE A 309 -19.40 -24.47 -4.50
C ILE A 309 -18.68 -25.58 -5.28
N SER A 310 -18.24 -25.29 -6.51
CA SER A 310 -17.41 -26.23 -7.26
C SER A 310 -16.00 -26.29 -6.68
N ARG A 311 -15.35 -27.46 -6.81
CA ARG A 311 -13.97 -27.68 -6.34
C ARG A 311 -13.01 -26.62 -6.88
N LEU A 312 -13.13 -26.30 -8.17
CA LEU A 312 -12.31 -25.27 -8.81
C LEU A 312 -12.50 -23.90 -8.12
N ARG A 313 -13.73 -23.48 -7.84
CA ARG A 313 -13.99 -22.21 -7.15
C ARG A 313 -13.43 -22.21 -5.72
N ALA A 314 -13.53 -23.33 -4.99
CA ALA A 314 -12.96 -23.46 -3.66
C ALA A 314 -11.43 -23.37 -3.67
N GLU A 315 -10.75 -24.06 -4.60
CA GLU A 315 -9.29 -23.99 -4.77
C GLU A 315 -8.81 -22.58 -5.09
N ARG A 316 -9.57 -21.83 -5.91
CA ARG A 316 -9.27 -20.46 -6.29
C ARG A 316 -9.44 -19.51 -5.11
N ILE A 317 -10.52 -19.65 -4.33
CA ILE A 317 -10.70 -18.91 -3.07
C ILE A 317 -9.55 -19.22 -2.09
N TRP A 318 -9.21 -20.49 -1.92
CA TRP A 318 -8.10 -20.92 -1.06
C TRP A 318 -6.78 -20.28 -1.48
N ARG A 319 -6.48 -20.25 -2.79
CA ARG A 319 -5.30 -19.60 -3.35
C ARG A 319 -5.26 -18.11 -3.01
N VAL A 320 -6.36 -17.38 -3.17
CA VAL A 320 -6.42 -15.95 -2.80
C VAL A 320 -6.19 -15.72 -1.29
N CYS A 321 -6.68 -16.63 -0.47
CA CYS A 321 -6.49 -16.57 0.98
C CYS A 321 -5.05 -16.89 1.42
N THR A 322 -4.35 -17.76 0.70
CA THR A 322 -3.02 -18.28 1.10
C THR A 322 -1.85 -17.65 0.34
N THR A 323 -2.05 -17.25 -0.91
CA THR A 323 -1.02 -16.76 -1.84
C THR A 323 -1.57 -15.63 -2.71
N PRO A 324 -2.00 -14.49 -2.12
CA PRO A 324 -2.68 -13.41 -2.85
C PRO A 324 -1.90 -12.84 -4.03
N GLN A 325 -0.56 -12.86 -3.98
CA GLN A 325 0.30 -12.35 -5.05
C GLN A 325 0.28 -13.26 -6.30
N SER A 326 -0.24 -14.47 -6.19
CA SER A 326 -0.44 -15.39 -7.32
C SER A 326 -1.79 -15.21 -8.02
N ILE A 327 -2.59 -14.21 -7.62
CA ILE A 327 -3.94 -14.05 -8.16
C ILE A 327 -3.94 -13.54 -9.61
N GLU A 328 -4.72 -14.22 -10.43
CA GLU A 328 -4.95 -13.93 -11.84
C GLU A 328 -6.39 -13.44 -12.08
N MET A 329 -6.65 -12.90 -13.28
CA MET A 329 -8.00 -12.47 -13.65
C MET A 329 -9.05 -13.61 -13.60
N PRO A 330 -8.74 -14.84 -14.05
CA PRO A 330 -9.67 -15.96 -13.93
C PRO A 330 -10.06 -16.26 -12.49
N ASP A 331 -9.17 -16.06 -11.51
CA ASP A 331 -9.50 -16.26 -10.10
C ASP A 331 -10.64 -15.32 -9.68
N VAL A 332 -10.55 -14.05 -10.05
CA VAL A 332 -11.59 -13.05 -9.76
C VAL A 332 -12.91 -13.41 -10.43
N ASP A 333 -12.87 -13.87 -11.69
CA ASP A 333 -14.07 -14.22 -12.43
C ASP A 333 -14.81 -15.43 -11.80
N HIS A 334 -14.07 -16.46 -11.38
CA HIS A 334 -14.63 -17.63 -10.70
C HIS A 334 -15.15 -17.27 -9.30
N ILE A 335 -14.43 -16.40 -8.58
CA ILE A 335 -14.78 -15.99 -7.22
C ILE A 335 -16.05 -15.13 -7.22
N LEU A 336 -16.13 -14.11 -8.07
CA LEU A 336 -17.22 -13.13 -8.07
C LEU A 336 -18.45 -13.60 -8.86
N PHE A 337 -18.23 -14.18 -10.05
CA PHE A 337 -19.31 -14.45 -11.00
C PHE A 337 -19.65 -15.94 -11.12
N GLY A 338 -18.83 -16.82 -10.54
CA GLY A 338 -19.03 -18.27 -10.66
C GLY A 338 -18.96 -18.78 -12.10
N ILE A 339 -18.26 -18.05 -12.98
CA ILE A 339 -18.08 -18.44 -14.38
C ILE A 339 -17.05 -19.56 -14.41
N GLU A 340 -17.50 -20.81 -14.57
CA GLU A 340 -16.62 -21.93 -14.88
C GLU A 340 -16.17 -21.76 -16.32
N THR A 341 -14.99 -21.17 -16.52
CA THR A 341 -14.43 -21.08 -17.87
C THR A 341 -13.90 -22.47 -18.18
N PRO A 342 -14.37 -23.17 -19.23
CA PRO A 342 -13.85 -24.49 -19.57
C PRO A 342 -12.34 -24.39 -19.78
N ALA A 343 -11.56 -25.30 -19.18
CA ALA A 343 -10.10 -25.33 -19.20
C ALA A 343 -9.46 -25.42 -20.61
N ARG A 344 -10.24 -25.34 -21.69
CA ARG A 344 -9.81 -25.48 -23.09
C ARG A 344 -8.86 -24.38 -23.60
N TYR A 345 -8.52 -23.39 -22.79
CA TYR A 345 -7.53 -22.35 -23.14
C TYR A 345 -6.11 -22.65 -22.64
N PHE A 346 -5.88 -23.80 -21.99
CA PHE A 346 -4.57 -24.25 -21.53
C PHE A 346 -4.17 -25.63 -22.10
N GLU A 347 -4.67 -25.99 -23.29
CA GLU A 347 -3.96 -27.04 -24.04
C GLU A 347 -2.62 -26.43 -24.48
N GLU A 348 -1.54 -26.86 -23.81
CA GLU A 348 -0.18 -26.66 -24.30
C GLU A 348 -0.15 -26.99 -25.80
N PRO A 349 0.52 -26.18 -26.64
CA PRO A 349 0.62 -26.48 -28.05
C PRO A 349 1.15 -27.90 -28.19
N ARG A 350 0.32 -28.81 -28.69
CA ARG A 350 0.75 -30.17 -29.03
C ARG A 350 1.95 -29.98 -29.94
N THR A 351 3.11 -30.45 -29.47
CA THR A 351 4.26 -30.68 -30.34
C THR A 351 3.75 -31.56 -31.47
N VAL A 352 3.59 -30.95 -32.64
CA VAL A 352 3.34 -31.67 -33.88
C VAL A 352 4.54 -32.60 -34.02
N LYS A 353 4.30 -33.90 -33.89
CA LYS A 353 5.28 -34.89 -34.30
C LYS A 353 5.53 -34.63 -35.77
N GLU A 354 6.77 -34.28 -36.12
CA GLU A 354 7.24 -34.33 -37.49
C GLU A 354 7.00 -35.74 -38.01
N GLU A 355 5.94 -35.90 -38.81
CA GLU A 355 5.83 -37.03 -39.71
C GLU A 355 6.86 -36.78 -40.81
N SER A 356 7.82 -37.70 -40.88
CA SER A 356 8.85 -37.76 -41.91
C SER A 356 8.20 -37.97 -43.27
N GLU A 357 8.07 -36.88 -44.05
CA GLU A 357 7.86 -36.95 -45.49
C GLU A 357 9.17 -37.37 -46.16
N GLU A 358 9.15 -38.58 -46.74
CA GLU A 358 10.06 -39.01 -47.80
C GLU A 358 10.00 -37.99 -48.94
N SER A 359 11.14 -37.36 -49.24
CA SER A 359 11.31 -36.51 -50.43
C SER A 359 12.37 -37.10 -51.35
N GLU A 360 11.96 -37.23 -52.61
CA GLU A 360 12.75 -37.65 -53.77
C GLU A 360 13.95 -36.70 -54.03
N PRO A 361 15.01 -37.17 -54.71
CA PRO A 361 16.20 -36.37 -54.95
C PRO A 361 15.95 -35.20 -55.93
N PRO A 362 16.65 -34.06 -55.75
CA PRO A 362 16.36 -32.84 -56.49
C PRO A 362 16.86 -32.90 -57.94
N THR A 363 16.01 -32.43 -58.85
CA THR A 363 16.38 -32.12 -60.23
C THR A 363 17.03 -30.74 -60.28
N GLU A 364 18.22 -30.66 -60.88
CA GLU A 364 18.94 -29.41 -61.17
C GLU A 364 18.04 -28.42 -61.93
N VAL A 365 17.82 -27.24 -61.34
CA VAL A 365 17.25 -26.08 -62.04
C VAL A 365 18.28 -24.97 -62.02
N LYS A 366 18.56 -24.48 -63.23
CA LYS A 366 19.54 -23.45 -63.58
C LYS A 366 19.23 -22.12 -62.90
N GLU A 367 20.30 -21.47 -62.43
CA GLU A 367 20.32 -20.07 -62.05
C GLU A 367 20.00 -19.20 -63.27
N ASP A 368 18.96 -18.38 -63.16
CA ASP A 368 18.76 -17.21 -64.02
C ASP A 368 18.38 -16.00 -63.16
N ALA A 369 18.94 -14.87 -63.57
CA ALA A 369 19.05 -13.56 -62.95
C ALA A 369 17.85 -13.01 -62.14
N LEU A 370 18.19 -12.45 -60.97
CA LEU A 370 17.39 -11.45 -60.23
C LEU A 370 17.36 -10.12 -61.00
N PRO A 371 16.21 -9.44 -61.13
CA PRO A 371 16.16 -8.00 -61.32
C PRO A 371 15.97 -7.28 -59.98
N ASP A 372 16.66 -6.14 -59.87
CA ASP A 372 16.64 -5.19 -58.76
C ASP A 372 15.22 -4.66 -58.48
N GLU A 373 14.81 -4.66 -57.20
CA GLU A 373 13.60 -3.95 -56.76
C GLU A 373 13.98 -2.58 -56.17
N ASP A 374 13.45 -1.54 -56.83
CA ASP A 374 13.50 -0.14 -56.44
C ASP A 374 12.72 0.14 -55.14
N GLU A 375 13.40 0.79 -54.20
CA GLU A 375 12.82 1.49 -53.06
C GLU A 375 12.02 2.72 -53.53
N ASN A 376 10.69 2.62 -53.62
CA ASN A 376 9.76 3.69 -53.20
C ASN A 376 8.31 3.35 -53.54
N THR A 377 7.50 3.05 -52.53
CA THR A 377 6.04 3.16 -52.67
C THR A 377 5.46 3.82 -51.41
N PRO A 378 4.79 4.99 -51.53
CA PRO A 378 4.17 5.65 -50.38
C PRO A 378 2.91 4.91 -49.91
N ILE A 379 2.79 4.70 -48.60
CA ILE A 379 1.60 4.16 -47.92
C ILE A 379 0.50 5.25 -47.93
N PRO A 380 -0.75 4.95 -48.36
CA PRO A 380 -1.83 5.92 -48.31
C PRO A 380 -2.33 6.14 -46.87
N VAL A 381 -2.34 7.42 -46.46
CA VAL A 381 -2.97 7.89 -45.22
C VAL A 381 -4.50 7.87 -45.39
N VAL A 382 -5.17 6.98 -44.68
CA VAL A 382 -6.64 6.97 -44.59
C VAL A 382 -7.07 7.80 -43.39
N ASN A 383 -7.67 8.96 -43.65
CA ASN A 383 -8.36 9.76 -42.63
C ASN A 383 -9.67 9.07 -42.25
N LEU A 384 -9.76 8.56 -41.01
CA LEU A 384 -11.00 8.13 -40.39
C LEU A 384 -11.56 9.29 -39.55
N GLU A 385 -12.67 9.86 -39.98
CA GLU A 385 -13.46 10.83 -39.23
C GLU A 385 -13.92 10.22 -37.89
N ARG A 386 -13.77 10.98 -36.80
CA ARG A 386 -14.27 10.61 -35.47
C ARG A 386 -15.79 10.70 -35.47
N PRO A 387 -16.52 9.71 -34.92
CA PRO A 387 -17.91 9.92 -34.58
C PRO A 387 -18.00 10.86 -33.38
N GLU A 388 -18.64 12.00 -33.58
CA GLU A 388 -19.09 12.87 -32.51
C GLU A 388 -20.16 12.15 -31.67
N GLY A 389 -20.03 12.19 -30.34
CA GLY A 389 -21.15 11.89 -29.43
C GLY A 389 -21.04 10.66 -28.51
N SER A 390 -19.91 10.37 -27.86
CA SER A 390 -19.88 9.30 -26.83
C SER A 390 -19.22 9.65 -25.48
N GLY A 391 -18.66 10.85 -25.33
CA GLY A 391 -17.95 11.25 -24.10
C GLY A 391 -18.86 11.87 -23.03
N ALA A 392 -19.76 12.77 -23.44
CA ALA A 392 -20.56 13.58 -22.51
C ALA A 392 -21.66 12.80 -21.78
N ASP A 393 -22.20 11.75 -22.41
CA ASP A 393 -23.25 10.92 -21.80
C ASP A 393 -22.70 9.96 -20.75
N LEU A 394 -21.44 9.52 -20.89
CA LEU A 394 -20.78 8.64 -19.92
C LEU A 394 -20.43 9.39 -18.63
N GLU A 395 -20.02 10.65 -18.72
CA GLU A 395 -19.76 11.50 -17.55
C GLU A 395 -21.05 11.82 -16.79
N ARG A 396 -22.15 12.10 -17.48
CA ARG A 396 -23.47 12.34 -16.83
C ARG A 396 -24.03 11.10 -16.14
N VAL A 397 -23.87 9.92 -16.74
CA VAL A 397 -24.26 8.65 -16.11
C VAL A 397 -23.36 8.36 -14.90
N GLN A 398 -22.07 8.66 -14.97
CA GLN A 398 -21.12 8.45 -13.88
C GLN A 398 -21.35 9.41 -12.70
N GLU A 399 -21.71 10.66 -12.96
CA GLU A 399 -22.07 11.65 -11.95
C GLU A 399 -23.42 11.33 -11.28
N ALA A 400 -24.41 10.91 -12.07
CA ALA A 400 -25.69 10.41 -11.55
C ALA A 400 -25.53 9.15 -10.68
N LEU A 401 -24.61 8.25 -11.03
CA LEU A 401 -24.30 7.04 -10.25
C LEU A 401 -23.52 7.34 -8.96
N LEU A 402 -22.65 8.36 -8.96
CA LEU A 402 -21.99 8.86 -7.75
C LEU A 402 -23.01 9.47 -6.78
N HIS A 403 -23.94 10.30 -7.27
CA HIS A 403 -25.03 10.85 -6.46
C HIS A 403 -26.00 9.78 -5.95
N ALA A 404 -26.34 8.79 -6.77
CA ALA A 404 -27.16 7.66 -6.36
C ALA A 404 -26.45 6.80 -5.29
N GLY A 405 -25.14 6.56 -5.42
CA GLY A 405 -24.34 5.87 -4.42
C GLY A 405 -24.29 6.57 -3.05
N PHE A 406 -24.34 7.91 -3.03
CA PHE A 406 -24.47 8.70 -1.81
C PHE A 406 -25.87 8.61 -1.17
N ALA A 407 -26.93 8.49 -1.97
CA ALA A 407 -28.28 8.26 -1.46
C ALA A 407 -28.47 6.82 -0.91
N VAL A 408 -27.76 5.84 -1.49
CA VAL A 408 -27.78 4.42 -1.09
C VAL A 408 -27.15 4.18 0.28
N GLY A 409 -26.22 5.04 0.72
CA GLY A 409 -25.63 4.97 2.07
C GLY A 409 -26.61 5.19 3.23
N ARG A 410 -27.87 5.55 2.96
CA ARG A 410 -28.93 5.72 3.98
C ARG A 410 -30.01 4.63 3.97
N LYS A 411 -30.07 3.74 2.97
CA LYS A 411 -31.10 2.69 2.92
C LYS A 411 -30.62 1.43 3.61
N THR A 412 -31.50 0.84 4.43
CA THR A 412 -31.17 -0.38 5.17
C THR A 412 -31.04 -1.57 4.21
N THR A 413 -30.16 -2.52 4.54
CA THR A 413 -29.86 -3.73 3.75
C THR A 413 -31.11 -4.53 3.34
N LYS A 414 -32.21 -4.39 4.09
CA LYS A 414 -33.53 -5.00 3.83
C LYS A 414 -34.27 -4.40 2.63
N GLU A 415 -34.03 -3.12 2.30
CA GLU A 415 -34.68 -2.46 1.16
C GLU A 415 -34.02 -2.82 -0.17
N MET A 416 -32.74 -3.23 -0.15
CA MET A 416 -32.00 -3.60 -1.36
C MET A 416 -32.32 -5.01 -1.84
N GLU A 417 -32.62 -5.95 -0.93
CA GLU A 417 -33.00 -7.35 -1.28
C GLU A 417 -34.32 -7.44 -2.05
N ASN A 418 -35.22 -6.46 -1.89
CA ASN A 418 -36.52 -6.42 -2.58
C ASN A 418 -36.53 -5.59 -3.87
N SER A 419 -35.39 -5.00 -4.27
CA SER A 419 -35.32 -4.16 -5.46
C SER A 419 -34.68 -4.91 -6.64
N ASN A 420 -35.36 -4.97 -7.78
CA ASN A 420 -34.88 -5.56 -9.06
C ASN A 420 -33.64 -4.85 -9.66
N VAL A 421 -33.01 -3.94 -8.92
CA VAL A 421 -31.88 -3.11 -9.36
C VAL A 421 -30.61 -3.94 -9.54
N LEU A 422 -30.34 -4.91 -8.65
CA LEU A 422 -29.11 -5.70 -8.73
C LEU A 422 -29.09 -6.68 -9.94
N PRO A 423 -30.20 -7.39 -10.27
CA PRO A 423 -30.28 -8.20 -11.48
C PRO A 423 -30.23 -7.39 -12.79
N GLU A 424 -30.91 -6.24 -12.88
CA GLU A 424 -30.85 -5.39 -14.07
C GLU A 424 -29.45 -4.78 -14.25
N TYR A 425 -28.80 -4.40 -13.15
CA TYR A 425 -27.42 -3.90 -13.18
C TYR A 425 -26.46 -4.98 -13.68
N ILE A 426 -26.59 -6.23 -13.21
CA ILE A 426 -25.79 -7.36 -13.73
C ILE A 426 -26.10 -7.66 -15.20
N ARG A 427 -27.35 -7.45 -15.65
CA ARG A 427 -27.78 -7.69 -17.04
C ARG A 427 -27.23 -6.63 -18.01
N LEU A 428 -27.22 -5.36 -17.63
CA LEU A 428 -26.64 -4.27 -18.44
C LEU A 428 -25.10 -4.30 -18.50
N TRP A 429 -24.48 -5.11 -17.66
CA TRP A 429 -23.02 -5.22 -17.53
C TRP A 429 -22.41 -6.47 -18.14
N ARG A 430 -23.23 -7.49 -18.45
CA ARG A 430 -22.84 -8.61 -19.33
C ARG A 430 -22.93 -8.15 -20.77
#